data_AF-A0A8K0W5D0-F1
#
_entry.id   AF-A0A8K0W5D0-F1
#
_cell.length_a   1.000
_cell.length_b   1.000
_cell.length_c   1.000
_cell.angle_alpha   90.00
_cell.angle_beta   90.00
_cell.angle_gamma   90.00
#
_symmetry.space_group_name_H-M   'P 1'
#
loop_
_entity.id
_entity.type
_entity.pdbx_description
1 polymer ?
#
loop_
_entity_poly.entity_id
_entity_poly.type
_entity_poly.pdbx_seq_one_letter_code
_entity_poly.pdbx_strand_id
1 'polypeptide(L)'
;MSASLAPECNEVKERYDNCFLKWYSEKFLRGTATTDECKPIFEKYEQCLSRALSERGIDKMLKEVRDDNRENDAEHMKPLEFMVNYLSTPVGEPIRKMATKVGLGVPMPLLAPATATWALPFAAYYVFLQNRITLHRLQSKTFMGDTIDSTKGTKDPLYVASRAQLNFAENVPLILAVALLAELNGARRTYINSALGALFAFRIAHAEFGLLTQGSQGIGRIIGFYGTQTVLASLAGYTAYLIKGYWQI
;
A
#
# COMPACT_ATOMS: atom_id res chain seq x y z
N MET A 1 -29.24 1.88 -16.44
CA MET A 1 -28.31 0.76 -16.69
C MET A 1 -27.66 0.98 -18.04
N SER A 2 -26.36 0.69 -18.16
CA SER A 2 -25.62 0.87 -19.41
C SER A 2 -26.03 -0.19 -20.43
N ALA A 3 -26.18 0.21 -21.68
CA ALA A 3 -26.39 -0.74 -22.78
C ALA A 3 -25.15 -1.62 -22.94
N SER A 4 -25.36 -2.88 -23.33
CA SER A 4 -24.29 -3.74 -23.81
C SER A 4 -23.75 -3.20 -25.14
N LEU A 5 -22.50 -3.55 -25.45
CA LEU A 5 -21.86 -3.25 -26.73
C LEU A 5 -22.68 -3.80 -27.92
N ALA A 6 -23.39 -4.90 -27.68
CA ALA A 6 -24.23 -5.64 -28.60
C ALA A 6 -25.70 -5.52 -28.16
N PRO A 7 -26.59 -4.86 -28.93
CA PRO A 7 -27.98 -4.67 -28.53
C PRO A 7 -28.74 -5.99 -28.29
N GLU A 8 -28.35 -7.06 -28.98
CA GLU A 8 -28.85 -8.43 -28.83
C GLU A 8 -28.53 -9.07 -27.46
N CYS A 9 -27.52 -8.59 -26.74
CA CYS A 9 -27.13 -9.10 -25.42
C CYS A 9 -27.69 -8.27 -24.25
N ASN A 10 -28.48 -7.23 -24.53
CA ASN A 10 -28.99 -6.31 -23.50
C ASN A 10 -29.87 -7.01 -22.46
N GLU A 11 -30.76 -7.91 -22.87
CA GLU A 11 -31.66 -8.60 -21.94
C GLU A 11 -30.88 -9.48 -20.94
N VAL A 12 -29.87 -10.22 -21.43
CA VAL A 12 -29.04 -11.10 -20.59
C VAL A 12 -28.14 -10.27 -19.69
N LYS A 13 -27.60 -9.15 -20.20
CA LYS A 13 -26.83 -8.18 -19.41
C LYS A 13 -27.64 -7.62 -18.25
N GLU A 14 -28.87 -7.21 -18.49
CA GLU A 14 -29.72 -6.62 -17.45
C GLU A 14 -29.99 -7.62 -16.32
N ARG A 15 -30.24 -8.89 -16.65
CA ARG A 15 -30.38 -9.96 -15.65
C ARG A 15 -29.11 -10.19 -14.85
N TYR A 16 -27.94 -10.14 -15.50
CA TYR A 16 -26.65 -10.24 -14.83
C TYR A 16 -26.38 -9.04 -13.93
N ASP A 17 -26.53 -7.81 -14.43
CA ASP A 17 -26.26 -6.57 -13.69
C ASP A 17 -27.15 -6.48 -12.45
N ASN A 18 -28.43 -6.83 -12.56
CA ASN A 18 -29.35 -6.88 -11.42
C ASN A 18 -28.93 -7.93 -10.36
N CYS A 19 -28.52 -9.12 -10.79
CA CYS A 19 -27.97 -10.14 -9.88
C CYS A 19 -26.71 -9.63 -9.19
N PHE A 20 -25.77 -9.09 -9.97
CA PHE A 20 -24.47 -8.64 -9.52
C PHE A 20 -24.59 -7.50 -8.52
N LEU A 21 -25.42 -6.48 -8.78
CA LEU A 21 -25.60 -5.35 -7.87
C LEU A 21 -26.18 -5.77 -6.52
N LYS A 22 -27.15 -6.69 -6.53
CA LYS A 22 -27.73 -7.24 -5.30
C LYS A 22 -26.70 -8.05 -4.52
N TRP A 23 -26.02 -8.97 -5.19
CA TRP A 23 -24.97 -9.78 -4.58
C TRP A 23 -23.81 -8.90 -4.05
N TYR A 24 -23.40 -7.89 -4.81
CA TYR A 24 -22.31 -6.98 -4.44
C TYR A 24 -22.64 -6.18 -3.17
N SER A 25 -23.83 -5.58 -3.11
CA SER A 25 -24.25 -4.75 -1.97
C SER A 25 -24.62 -5.55 -0.72
N GLU A 26 -25.30 -6.68 -0.87
CA GLU A 26 -25.84 -7.45 0.26
C GLU A 26 -24.89 -8.54 0.75
N LYS A 27 -24.05 -9.11 -0.12
CA LYS A 27 -23.18 -10.25 0.21
C LYS A 27 -21.72 -9.86 0.23
N PHE A 28 -21.21 -9.30 -0.87
CA PHE A 28 -19.79 -9.01 -1.04
C PHE A 28 -19.29 -7.94 -0.06
N LEU A 29 -19.92 -6.75 -0.06
CA LEU A 29 -19.54 -5.66 0.84
C LEU A 29 -19.78 -5.98 2.33
N ARG A 30 -20.69 -6.92 2.63
CA ARG A 30 -20.99 -7.35 4.00
C ARG A 30 -20.15 -8.55 4.47
N GLY A 31 -19.26 -9.07 3.63
CA GLY A 31 -18.38 -10.20 3.97
C GLY A 31 -19.09 -11.55 4.11
N THR A 32 -20.32 -11.69 3.59
CA THR A 32 -21.10 -12.94 3.65
C THR A 32 -21.12 -13.71 2.32
N ALA A 33 -20.38 -13.24 1.31
CA ALA A 33 -20.27 -13.89 0.01
C ALA A 33 -19.40 -15.16 0.10
N THR A 34 -20.05 -16.32 0.08
CA THR A 34 -19.41 -17.65 0.09
C THR A 34 -19.46 -18.36 -1.27
N THR A 35 -20.39 -17.98 -2.15
CA THR A 35 -20.59 -18.60 -3.48
C THR A 35 -20.92 -17.58 -4.57
N ASP A 36 -20.50 -17.88 -5.80
CA ASP A 36 -20.77 -17.07 -6.99
C ASP A 36 -22.15 -17.40 -7.59
N GLU A 37 -23.20 -16.84 -7.01
CA GLU A 37 -24.59 -17.09 -7.42
C GLU A 37 -24.92 -16.54 -8.82
N CYS A 38 -24.22 -15.48 -9.26
CA CYS A 38 -24.46 -14.83 -10.56
C CYS A 38 -23.65 -15.44 -11.72
N LYS A 39 -22.74 -16.39 -11.43
CA LYS A 39 -21.90 -17.06 -12.44
C LYS A 39 -22.68 -17.70 -13.61
N PRO A 40 -23.76 -18.47 -13.40
CA PRO A 40 -24.48 -19.08 -14.52
C PRO A 40 -25.19 -18.05 -15.42
N ILE A 41 -25.49 -16.86 -14.91
CA ILE A 41 -26.08 -15.76 -15.69
C ILE A 41 -24.97 -15.04 -16.46
N PHE A 42 -23.81 -14.87 -15.82
CA PHE A 42 -22.62 -14.30 -16.45
C PHE A 42 -22.16 -15.12 -17.65
N GLU A 43 -22.07 -16.46 -17.52
CA GLU A 43 -21.65 -17.34 -18.62
C GLU A 43 -22.55 -17.18 -19.87
N LYS A 44 -23.86 -16.98 -19.67
CA LYS A 44 -24.79 -16.71 -20.79
C LYS A 44 -24.54 -15.35 -21.44
N TYR A 45 -24.24 -14.34 -20.63
CA TYR A 45 -23.88 -13.02 -21.13
C TYR A 45 -22.54 -13.05 -21.88
N GLU A 46 -21.52 -13.71 -21.32
CA GLU A 46 -20.20 -13.89 -21.91
C GLU A 46 -20.28 -14.63 -23.26
N GLN A 47 -21.08 -15.68 -23.35
CA GLN A 47 -21.32 -16.39 -24.62
C GLN A 47 -21.96 -15.49 -25.68
N CYS A 48 -22.97 -14.69 -25.30
CA CYS A 48 -23.60 -13.72 -26.20
C CYS A 48 -22.59 -12.66 -26.67
N LEU A 49 -21.82 -12.11 -25.73
CA LEU A 49 -20.85 -11.06 -26.00
C LEU A 49 -19.70 -11.56 -26.88
N SER A 50 -19.17 -12.76 -26.60
CA SER A 50 -18.08 -13.36 -27.38
C SER A 50 -18.47 -13.51 -28.84
N ARG A 51 -19.69 -13.97 -29.11
CA ARG A 51 -20.22 -14.07 -30.47
C ARG A 51 -20.29 -12.71 -31.16
N ALA A 52 -20.85 -11.70 -30.49
CA ALA A 52 -20.98 -10.36 -31.05
C ALA A 52 -19.62 -9.66 -31.27
N LEU A 53 -18.63 -9.93 -30.40
CA LEU A 53 -17.26 -9.41 -30.53
C LEU A 53 -16.53 -10.05 -31.73
N SER A 54 -16.70 -11.35 -31.94
CA SER A 54 -16.16 -12.06 -33.10
C SER A 54 -16.77 -11.55 -34.41
N GLU A 55 -18.10 -11.34 -34.46
CA GLU A 55 -18.80 -10.83 -35.65
C GLU A 55 -18.34 -9.40 -36.01
N ARG A 56 -17.97 -8.59 -35.02
CA ARG A 56 -17.43 -7.23 -35.23
C ARG A 56 -15.93 -7.19 -35.53
N GLY A 57 -15.25 -8.33 -35.59
CA GLY A 57 -13.82 -8.43 -35.91
C GLY A 57 -12.89 -7.89 -34.82
N ILE A 58 -13.40 -7.65 -33.61
CA ILE A 58 -12.62 -7.14 -32.48
C ILE A 58 -11.55 -8.14 -32.06
N ASP A 59 -11.83 -9.45 -32.18
CA ASP A 59 -10.85 -10.52 -31.93
C ASP A 59 -9.62 -10.43 -32.84
N LYS A 60 -9.80 -9.96 -34.08
CA LYS A 60 -8.69 -9.79 -35.02
C LYS A 60 -7.82 -8.61 -34.63
N MET A 61 -8.44 -7.46 -34.32
CA MET A 61 -7.72 -6.29 -33.82
C MET A 61 -6.99 -6.57 -32.50
N LEU A 62 -7.60 -7.35 -31.60
CA LEU A 62 -6.96 -7.75 -30.34
C LEU A 62 -5.74 -8.65 -30.55
N LYS A 63 -5.79 -9.55 -31.53
CA LYS A 63 -4.64 -10.40 -31.90
C LYS A 63 -3.53 -9.56 -32.51
N GLU A 64 -3.85 -8.66 -33.42
CA GLU A 64 -2.89 -7.73 -34.03
C GLU A 64 -2.18 -6.88 -32.96
N VAL A 65 -2.93 -6.28 -32.03
CA VAL A 65 -2.34 -5.49 -30.93
C VAL A 65 -1.46 -6.34 -30.01
N ARG A 66 -1.82 -7.60 -29.73
CA ARG A 66 -1.00 -8.51 -28.91
C ARG A 66 0.26 -8.97 -29.64
N ASP A 67 0.17 -9.21 -30.94
CA ASP A 67 1.32 -9.62 -31.76
C ASP A 67 2.31 -8.46 -31.89
N ASP A 68 1.84 -7.23 -32.08
CA ASP A 68 2.66 -6.02 -32.11
C ASP A 68 3.36 -5.73 -30.77
N ASN A 69 2.72 -6.06 -29.65
CA ASN A 69 3.28 -5.85 -28.30
C ASN A 69 3.94 -7.09 -27.71
N ARG A 70 4.13 -8.18 -28.48
CA ARG A 70 4.56 -9.48 -27.97
C ARG A 70 5.87 -9.43 -27.19
N GLU A 71 6.84 -8.62 -27.63
CA GLU A 71 8.12 -8.46 -26.93
C GLU A 71 7.97 -7.72 -25.60
N ASN A 72 7.13 -6.68 -25.56
CA ASN A 72 6.84 -5.91 -24.35
C ASN A 72 6.07 -6.75 -23.33
N ASP A 73 5.07 -7.51 -23.79
CA ASP A 73 4.32 -8.47 -22.97
C ASP A 73 5.23 -9.59 -22.46
N ALA A 74 6.17 -10.08 -23.27
CA ALA A 74 7.14 -11.10 -22.85
C ALA A 74 8.17 -10.58 -21.83
N GLU A 75 8.42 -9.29 -21.76
CA GLU A 75 9.28 -8.68 -20.74
C GLU A 75 8.52 -8.48 -19.41
N HIS A 76 7.27 -8.01 -19.47
CA HIS A 76 6.49 -7.59 -18.30
C HIS A 76 5.55 -8.67 -17.74
N MET A 77 5.20 -9.71 -18.50
CA MET A 77 4.40 -10.86 -18.05
C MET A 77 5.24 -12.11 -17.75
N LYS A 78 6.56 -11.98 -17.56
CA LYS A 78 7.38 -13.11 -17.10
C LYS A 78 6.81 -13.61 -15.77
N PRO A 79 6.56 -14.93 -15.63
CA PRO A 79 6.31 -15.51 -14.32
C PRO A 79 7.43 -15.07 -13.38
N LEU A 80 7.08 -14.77 -12.12
CA LEU A 80 8.01 -14.43 -11.04
C LEU A 80 8.92 -15.62 -10.67
N GLU A 81 9.68 -16.16 -11.61
CA GLU A 81 10.82 -17.06 -11.33
C GLU A 81 12.01 -16.29 -10.72
N PHE A 82 11.96 -14.94 -10.73
CA PHE A 82 13.04 -14.08 -10.27
C PHE A 82 13.18 -13.96 -8.74
N MET A 83 12.26 -14.49 -7.95
CA MET A 83 12.35 -14.44 -6.48
C MET A 83 13.17 -15.57 -5.84
N VAL A 84 13.67 -16.55 -6.61
CA VAL A 84 14.43 -17.68 -6.04
C VAL A 84 15.95 -17.44 -5.98
N ASN A 85 16.51 -16.58 -6.85
CA ASN A 85 17.98 -16.42 -6.94
C ASN A 85 18.58 -15.27 -6.10
N TYR A 86 17.78 -14.53 -5.33
CA TYR A 86 18.30 -13.46 -4.45
C TYR A 86 18.90 -13.97 -3.12
N LEU A 87 18.83 -15.28 -2.85
CA LEU A 87 19.29 -15.89 -1.60
C LEU A 87 20.72 -16.48 -1.67
N SER A 88 21.46 -16.27 -2.77
CA SER A 88 22.76 -16.95 -2.98
C SER A 88 23.99 -16.04 -3.07
N THR A 89 23.91 -14.75 -2.69
CA THR A 89 25.14 -13.95 -2.55
C THR A 89 25.82 -14.24 -1.20
N PRO A 90 27.11 -14.63 -1.17
CA PRO A 90 27.83 -14.92 0.06
C PRO A 90 28.02 -13.64 0.89
N VAL A 91 27.59 -13.70 2.15
CA VAL A 91 27.80 -12.68 3.19
C VAL A 91 29.29 -12.63 3.50
N GLY A 92 30.02 -11.62 3.02
CA GLY A 92 31.45 -11.57 3.29
C GLY A 92 32.29 -10.43 2.71
N GLU A 93 31.72 -9.29 2.28
CA GLU A 93 32.53 -8.19 1.75
C GLU A 93 32.27 -6.86 2.47
N PRO A 94 33.32 -6.12 2.90
CA PRO A 94 33.18 -4.91 3.70
C PRO A 94 32.52 -3.76 2.92
N ILE A 95 31.63 -3.04 3.62
CA ILE A 95 30.69 -1.98 3.22
C ILE A 95 31.41 -0.69 2.72
N ARG A 96 32.42 -0.76 1.85
CA ARG A 96 33.18 0.43 1.41
C ARG A 96 32.93 0.92 -0.01
N LYS A 97 32.16 0.23 -0.86
CA LYS A 97 31.89 0.69 -2.23
C LYS A 97 30.52 0.27 -2.77
N MET A 98 29.43 0.82 -2.22
CA MET A 98 28.16 0.87 -2.96
C MET A 98 28.00 2.25 -3.59
N ALA A 99 28.74 2.47 -4.68
CA ALA A 99 28.37 3.47 -5.67
C ALA A 99 27.59 2.73 -6.76
N THR A 100 26.27 2.83 -6.74
CA THR A 100 25.41 2.26 -7.77
C THR A 100 25.75 2.96 -9.09
N LYS A 101 26.48 2.27 -9.98
CA LYS A 101 26.77 2.76 -11.33
C LYS A 101 25.52 2.63 -12.19
N VAL A 102 24.60 3.58 -12.06
CA VAL A 102 23.52 3.78 -13.03
C VAL A 102 24.06 4.67 -14.15
N GLY A 103 24.45 4.06 -15.26
CA GLY A 103 24.28 4.58 -16.63
C GLY A 103 24.88 5.93 -17.09
N LEU A 104 25.40 6.80 -16.24
CA LEU A 104 26.11 8.03 -16.60
C LEU A 104 27.24 8.21 -15.59
N GLY A 105 28.49 8.20 -16.06
CA GLY A 105 29.73 8.02 -15.29
C GLY A 105 30.11 9.09 -14.26
N VAL A 106 29.15 9.79 -13.66
CA VAL A 106 29.36 10.65 -12.49
C VAL A 106 28.90 9.86 -11.25
N PRO A 107 29.73 9.67 -10.21
CA PRO A 107 29.26 9.10 -8.95
C PRO A 107 28.19 10.04 -8.38
N MET A 108 26.91 9.71 -8.58
CA MET A 108 25.83 10.46 -7.98
C MET A 108 26.00 10.34 -6.45
N PRO A 109 26.19 11.45 -5.72
CA PRO A 109 26.26 11.38 -4.28
C PRO A 109 24.93 10.79 -3.78
N LEU A 110 25.02 9.85 -2.83
CA LEU A 110 23.83 9.24 -2.21
C LEU A 110 22.87 10.36 -1.81
N LEU A 111 21.70 10.40 -2.44
CA LEU A 111 20.68 11.41 -2.16
C LEU A 111 20.09 11.12 -0.77
N ALA A 112 20.08 12.15 0.08
CA ALA A 112 19.51 12.11 1.42
C ALA A 112 19.94 10.88 2.26
N PRO A 113 21.24 10.70 2.53
CA PRO A 113 21.76 9.54 3.24
C PRO A 113 21.16 9.37 4.65
N ALA A 114 20.86 10.47 5.35
CA ALA A 114 20.27 10.38 6.69
C ALA A 114 18.81 9.93 6.65
N THR A 115 18.02 10.34 5.67
CA THR A 115 16.64 9.86 5.53
C THR A 115 16.62 8.41 5.04
N ALA A 116 17.55 8.03 4.16
CA ALA A 116 17.68 6.68 3.64
C ALA A 116 18.01 5.64 4.73
N THR A 117 18.83 5.96 5.73
CA THR A 117 19.15 5.01 6.82
C THR A 117 17.92 4.58 7.62
N TRP A 118 16.91 5.45 7.74
CA TRP A 118 15.69 5.16 8.48
C TRP A 118 14.62 4.43 7.66
N ALA A 119 14.78 4.32 6.35
CA ALA A 119 13.84 3.58 5.49
C ALA A 119 13.69 2.13 5.95
N LEU A 120 14.80 1.46 6.30
CA LEU A 120 14.79 0.06 6.73
C LEU A 120 14.05 -0.14 8.07
N PRO A 121 14.35 0.58 9.17
CA PRO A 121 13.59 0.48 10.40
C PRO A 121 12.08 0.74 10.23
N PHE A 122 11.70 1.79 9.50
CA PHE A 122 10.28 2.10 9.28
C PHE A 122 9.58 1.03 8.45
N ALA A 123 10.22 0.54 7.37
CA ALA A 123 9.65 -0.52 6.54
C ALA A 123 9.53 -1.84 7.31
N ALA A 124 10.56 -2.22 8.06
CA ALA A 124 10.54 -3.44 8.88
C ALA A 124 9.41 -3.39 9.92
N TYR A 125 9.21 -2.25 10.59
CA TYR A 125 8.14 -2.10 11.55
C TYR A 125 6.75 -2.07 10.88
N TYR A 126 6.62 -1.46 9.71
CA TYR A 126 5.36 -1.48 8.95
C TYR A 126 4.95 -2.90 8.53
N VAL A 127 5.91 -3.68 8.03
CA VAL A 127 5.71 -5.10 7.68
C VAL A 127 5.32 -5.90 8.92
N PHE A 128 5.95 -5.64 10.08
CA PHE A 128 5.57 -6.26 11.34
C PHE A 128 4.10 -5.99 11.72
N LEU A 129 3.64 -4.73 11.60
CA LEU A 129 2.25 -4.37 11.86
C LEU A 129 1.27 -5.04 10.87
N GLN A 130 1.63 -5.12 9.59
CA GLN A 130 0.81 -5.80 8.58
C GLN A 130 0.70 -7.30 8.84
N ASN A 131 1.82 -7.97 9.14
CA ASN A 131 1.84 -9.39 9.45
C ASN A 131 0.94 -9.72 10.65
N ARG A 132 0.91 -8.86 11.68
CA ARG A 132 0.01 -9.03 12.82
C ARG A 132 -1.47 -9.02 12.40
N ILE A 133 -1.87 -8.12 11.51
CA ILE A 133 -3.24 -8.07 10.98
C ILE A 133 -3.55 -9.33 10.16
N THR A 134 -2.63 -9.74 9.29
CA THR A 134 -2.79 -10.96 8.49
C THR A 134 -2.95 -12.19 9.38
N LEU A 135 -2.19 -12.31 10.46
CA LEU A 135 -2.34 -13.38 11.44
C LEU A 135 -3.73 -13.38 12.08
N HIS A 136 -4.25 -12.23 12.49
CA HIS A 136 -5.61 -12.12 13.03
C HIS A 136 -6.68 -12.52 12.00
N ARG A 137 -6.51 -12.13 10.73
CA ARG A 137 -7.45 -12.50 9.64
C ARG A 137 -7.44 -14.00 9.37
N LEU A 138 -6.26 -14.63 9.34
CA LEU A 138 -6.12 -16.07 9.13
C LEU A 138 -6.67 -16.88 10.31
N GLN A 139 -6.38 -16.48 11.55
CA GLN A 139 -6.85 -17.18 12.75
C GLN A 139 -8.36 -17.09 12.93
N SER A 140 -8.96 -15.94 12.64
CA SER A 140 -10.40 -15.71 12.76
C SER A 140 -11.21 -16.14 11.54
N LYS A 141 -10.55 -16.51 10.44
CA LYS A 141 -11.17 -16.73 9.11
C LYS A 141 -11.98 -15.53 8.60
N THR A 142 -11.65 -14.33 9.08
CA THR A 142 -12.31 -13.08 8.69
C THR A 142 -11.48 -12.38 7.63
N PHE A 143 -11.67 -12.77 6.37
CA PHE A 143 -10.87 -12.24 5.26
C PHE A 143 -11.17 -10.76 4.96
N MET A 144 -12.44 -10.35 5.12
CA MET A 144 -12.89 -8.97 4.93
C MET A 144 -13.62 -8.46 6.18
N GLY A 145 -13.43 -7.18 6.48
CA GLY A 145 -13.97 -6.52 7.68
C GLY A 145 -12.88 -5.94 8.58
N ASP A 146 -13.33 -5.12 9.51
CA ASP A 146 -12.53 -4.40 10.50
C ASP A 146 -12.67 -4.96 11.93
N THR A 147 -13.64 -5.86 12.17
CA THR A 147 -13.83 -6.54 13.45
C THR A 147 -13.98 -8.05 13.26
N ILE A 148 -13.45 -8.85 14.20
CA ILE A 148 -13.71 -10.30 14.25
C ILE A 148 -15.07 -10.56 14.89
N ASP A 149 -15.39 -9.83 15.97
CA ASP A 149 -16.65 -9.96 16.69
C ASP A 149 -17.32 -8.58 16.79
N SER A 150 -18.47 -8.44 16.11
CA SER A 150 -19.27 -7.21 16.10
C SER A 150 -19.70 -6.74 17.49
N THR A 151 -19.72 -7.62 18.49
CA THR A 151 -20.09 -7.27 19.87
C THR A 151 -18.96 -6.53 20.62
N LYS A 152 -17.71 -6.70 20.21
CA LYS A 152 -16.53 -6.10 20.88
C LYS A 152 -16.24 -4.69 20.41
N GLY A 153 -16.79 -4.27 19.26
CA GLY A 153 -16.65 -2.92 18.72
C GLY A 153 -15.20 -2.43 18.71
N THR A 154 -14.94 -1.30 19.39
CA THR A 154 -13.62 -0.64 19.41
C THR A 154 -12.54 -1.38 20.21
N LYS A 155 -12.89 -2.47 20.91
CA LYS A 155 -11.95 -3.31 21.66
C LYS A 155 -11.57 -4.58 20.90
N ASP A 156 -12.10 -4.77 19.70
CA ASP A 156 -11.76 -5.91 18.87
C ASP A 156 -10.28 -5.87 18.45
N PRO A 157 -9.53 -6.98 18.59
CA PRO A 157 -8.10 -6.99 18.31
C PRO A 157 -7.78 -6.72 16.82
N LEU A 158 -8.64 -7.14 15.89
CA LEU A 158 -8.47 -6.84 14.47
C LEU A 158 -8.69 -5.35 14.19
N TYR A 159 -9.68 -4.75 14.85
CA TYR A 159 -9.94 -3.31 14.75
C TYR A 159 -8.74 -2.52 15.27
N VAL A 160 -8.29 -2.80 16.49
CA VAL A 160 -7.16 -2.10 17.12
C VAL A 160 -5.88 -2.25 16.29
N ALA A 161 -5.56 -3.46 15.81
CA ALA A 161 -4.40 -3.70 14.98
C ALA A 161 -4.47 -2.93 13.65
N SER A 162 -5.65 -2.93 12.99
CA SER A 162 -5.89 -2.18 11.76
C SER A 162 -5.74 -0.67 11.97
N ARG A 163 -6.24 -0.13 13.09
CA ARG A 163 -6.07 1.29 13.45
C ARG A 163 -4.61 1.65 13.72
N ALA A 164 -3.83 0.76 14.32
CA ALA A 164 -2.40 0.98 14.54
C ALA A 164 -1.61 1.04 13.21
N GLN A 165 -1.87 0.12 12.27
CA GLN A 165 -1.27 0.15 10.93
C GLN A 165 -1.67 1.41 10.17
N LEU A 166 -2.96 1.74 10.14
CA LEU A 166 -3.47 2.89 9.39
C LEU A 166 -2.86 4.19 9.91
N ASN A 167 -2.81 4.37 11.24
CA ASN A 167 -2.18 5.56 11.80
C ASN A 167 -0.71 5.66 11.36
N PHE A 168 0.04 4.56 11.41
CA PHE A 168 1.42 4.50 10.91
C PHE A 168 1.53 4.97 9.46
N ALA A 169 0.69 4.43 8.57
CA ALA A 169 0.66 4.77 7.15
C ALA A 169 0.22 6.22 6.86
N GLU A 170 -0.59 6.83 7.73
CA GLU A 170 -1.05 8.22 7.54
C GLU A 170 0.03 9.25 7.91
N ASN A 171 0.85 8.98 8.93
CA ASN A 171 1.78 9.98 9.46
C ASN A 171 3.22 9.80 8.96
N VAL A 172 3.71 8.56 8.90
CA VAL A 172 5.13 8.30 8.64
C VAL A 172 5.56 8.71 7.23
N PRO A 173 4.81 8.39 6.14
CA PRO A 173 5.21 8.79 4.80
C PRO A 173 5.31 10.31 4.61
N LEU A 174 4.36 11.07 5.17
CA LEU A 174 4.40 12.53 5.12
C LEU A 174 5.64 13.09 5.83
N ILE A 175 5.94 12.59 7.03
CA ILE A 175 7.10 13.07 7.80
C ILE A 175 8.41 12.68 7.13
N LEU A 176 8.51 11.48 6.55
CA LEU A 176 9.68 11.07 5.75
C LEU A 176 9.85 11.94 4.50
N ALA A 177 8.76 12.31 3.83
CA ALA A 177 8.82 13.22 2.69
C ALA A 177 9.31 14.61 3.11
N VAL A 178 8.83 15.14 4.24
CA VAL A 178 9.30 16.43 4.78
C VAL A 178 10.76 16.35 5.20
N ALA A 179 11.20 15.26 5.83
CA ALA A 179 12.60 15.05 6.20
C ALA A 179 13.52 14.95 4.97
N LEU A 180 13.07 14.25 3.93
CA LEU A 180 13.76 14.17 2.63
C LEU A 180 13.91 15.57 2.02
N LEU A 181 12.83 16.35 1.95
CA LEU A 181 12.88 17.73 1.46
C LEU A 181 13.81 18.60 2.29
N ALA A 182 13.79 18.49 3.61
CA ALA A 182 14.70 19.20 4.49
C ALA A 182 16.17 18.86 4.17
N GLU A 183 16.49 17.57 4.03
CA GLU A 183 17.84 17.10 3.74
C GLU A 183 18.33 17.54 2.36
N LEU A 184 17.46 17.51 1.34
CA LEU A 184 17.77 18.03 0.00
C LEU A 184 18.01 19.55 -0.02
N ASN A 185 17.40 20.29 0.92
CA ASN A 185 17.62 21.74 1.11
C ASN A 185 18.78 22.05 2.07
N GLY A 186 19.64 21.08 2.38
CA GLY A 186 20.85 21.29 3.18
C GLY A 186 20.65 21.20 4.69
N ALA A 187 19.59 20.54 5.16
CA ALA A 187 19.42 20.25 6.58
C ALA A 187 20.60 19.47 7.18
N ARG A 188 20.92 19.76 8.44
CA ARG A 188 21.96 19.03 9.17
C ARG A 188 21.55 17.55 9.35
N ARG A 189 22.39 16.63 8.84
CA ARG A 189 22.17 15.17 8.92
C ARG A 189 22.01 14.64 10.34
N THR A 190 22.70 15.23 11.31
CA THR A 190 22.56 14.85 12.73
C THR A 190 21.16 15.14 13.26
N TYR A 191 20.60 16.30 12.89
CA TYR A 191 19.24 16.67 13.24
C TYR A 191 18.22 15.73 12.60
N ILE A 192 18.34 15.45 11.30
CA ILE A 192 17.45 14.50 10.59
C ILE A 192 17.49 13.11 11.25
N ASN A 193 18.66 12.57 11.54
CA ASN A 193 18.77 11.28 12.24
C ASN A 193 18.11 11.30 13.62
N SER A 194 18.30 12.37 14.40
CA SER A 194 17.69 12.49 15.72
C SER A 194 16.16 12.61 15.63
N ALA A 195 15.65 13.38 14.67
CA ALA A 195 14.23 13.59 14.45
C ALA A 195 13.54 12.30 13.97
N LEU A 196 14.15 11.57 13.03
CA LEU A 196 13.61 10.30 12.53
C LEU A 196 13.70 9.18 13.58
N GLY A 197 14.74 9.17 14.41
CA GLY A 197 14.82 8.26 15.55
C GLY A 197 13.76 8.55 16.61
N ALA A 198 13.53 9.82 16.94
CA ALA A 198 12.46 10.22 17.84
C ALA A 198 11.09 9.85 17.27
N LEU A 199 10.86 10.10 15.96
CA LEU A 199 9.65 9.67 15.27
C LEU A 199 9.43 8.17 15.44
N PHE A 200 10.42 7.34 15.12
CA PHE A 200 10.33 5.90 15.22
C PHE A 200 9.93 5.45 16.64
N ALA A 201 10.58 6.00 17.66
CA ALA A 201 10.25 5.74 19.05
C ALA A 201 8.81 6.16 19.40
N PHE A 202 8.35 7.33 18.97
CA PHE A 202 6.97 7.77 19.18
C PHE A 202 5.93 6.91 18.45
N ARG A 203 6.25 6.40 17.26
CA ARG A 203 5.35 5.48 16.54
C ARG A 203 5.21 4.14 17.25
N ILE A 204 6.32 3.58 17.75
CA ILE A 204 6.30 2.37 18.59
C ILE A 204 5.51 2.63 19.89
N ALA A 205 5.76 3.76 20.55
CA ALA A 205 5.04 4.17 21.76
C ALA A 205 3.51 4.27 21.52
N HIS A 206 3.11 4.88 20.40
CA HIS A 206 1.69 5.02 20.04
C HIS A 206 1.01 3.66 19.79
N ALA A 207 1.66 2.77 19.04
CA ALA A 207 1.09 1.50 18.65
C ALA A 207 1.11 0.48 19.80
N GLU A 208 2.29 0.14 20.33
CA GLU A 208 2.46 -0.96 21.30
C GLU A 208 2.02 -0.54 22.72
N PHE A 209 2.41 0.65 23.17
CA PHE A 209 2.14 1.14 24.53
C PHE A 209 0.90 2.05 24.62
N GLY A 210 0.18 2.20 23.52
CA GLY A 210 -1.03 3.02 23.42
C GLY A 210 -2.24 2.20 23.00
N LEU A 211 -2.31 1.89 21.71
CA LEU A 211 -3.47 1.22 21.11
C LEU A 211 -3.58 -0.26 21.52
N LEU A 212 -2.45 -0.97 21.55
CA LEU A 212 -2.41 -2.43 21.78
C LEU A 212 -2.37 -2.82 23.28
N THR A 213 -2.29 -1.83 24.17
CA THR A 213 -2.40 -2.05 25.61
C THR A 213 -3.83 -2.41 26.01
N GLN A 214 -4.01 -3.13 27.13
CA GLN A 214 -5.32 -3.53 27.64
C GLN A 214 -6.29 -2.33 27.71
N GLY A 215 -7.41 -2.43 27.01
CA GLY A 215 -8.42 -1.37 26.93
C GLY A 215 -8.15 -0.25 25.92
N SER A 216 -7.08 -0.32 25.11
CA SER A 216 -6.73 0.65 24.06
C SER A 216 -6.62 2.11 24.51
N GLN A 217 -6.32 2.30 25.81
CA GLN A 217 -6.14 3.57 26.49
C GLN A 217 -4.77 3.66 27.17
N GLY A 218 -3.73 3.08 26.56
CA GLY A 218 -2.36 3.22 27.06
C GLY A 218 -1.86 4.67 26.96
N ILE A 219 -1.03 5.09 27.93
CA ILE A 219 -0.41 6.43 27.98
C ILE A 219 0.42 6.70 26.71
N GLY A 220 0.98 5.64 26.10
CA GLY A 220 1.73 5.73 24.84
C GLY A 220 0.95 6.33 23.68
N ARG A 221 -0.39 6.31 23.71
CA ARG A 221 -1.24 6.95 22.70
C ARG A 221 -1.08 8.47 22.72
N ILE A 222 -1.10 9.09 23.90
CA ILE A 222 -0.97 10.54 24.04
C ILE A 222 0.46 10.97 23.71
N ILE A 223 1.44 10.31 24.33
CA ILE A 223 2.87 10.61 24.13
C ILE A 223 3.26 10.43 22.67
N GLY A 224 2.85 9.31 22.05
CA GLY A 224 3.16 9.01 20.66
C GLY A 224 2.47 9.98 19.69
N PHE A 225 1.24 10.40 19.96
CA PHE A 225 0.53 11.39 19.14
C PHE A 225 1.20 12.76 19.19
N TYR A 226 1.31 13.37 20.37
CA TYR A 226 1.90 14.71 20.50
C TYR A 226 3.39 14.72 20.16
N GLY A 227 4.11 13.63 20.45
CA GLY A 227 5.50 13.46 20.03
C GLY A 227 5.65 13.45 18.50
N THR A 228 4.80 12.69 17.81
CA THR A 228 4.78 12.66 16.33
C THR A 228 4.49 14.04 15.75
N GLN A 229 3.48 14.76 16.29
CA GLN A 229 3.13 16.11 15.84
C GLN A 229 4.27 17.11 16.07
N THR A 230 4.96 17.00 17.20
CA THR A 230 6.12 17.85 17.53
C THR A 230 7.25 17.61 16.52
N VAL A 231 7.55 16.35 16.19
CA VAL A 231 8.57 16.04 15.17
C VAL A 231 8.18 16.62 13.81
N LEU A 232 6.95 16.41 13.35
CA LEU A 232 6.47 16.97 12.08
C LEU A 232 6.58 18.50 12.06
N ALA A 233 6.07 19.18 13.09
CA ALA A 233 6.13 20.64 13.17
C ALA A 233 7.57 21.15 13.18
N SER A 234 8.48 20.46 13.89
CA SER A 234 9.89 20.83 13.94
C SER A 234 10.60 20.66 12.59
N LEU A 235 10.36 19.55 11.87
CA LEU A 235 10.92 19.31 10.55
C LEU A 235 10.34 20.28 9.52
N ALA A 236 9.02 20.53 9.55
CA ALA A 236 8.37 21.48 8.67
C ALA A 236 8.88 22.91 8.90
N GLY A 237 8.97 23.35 10.15
CA GLY A 237 9.53 24.65 10.52
C GLY A 237 11.00 24.80 10.14
N TYR A 238 11.80 23.74 10.31
CA TYR A 238 13.20 23.77 9.89
C TYR A 238 13.34 23.82 8.37
N THR A 239 12.50 23.07 7.64
CA THR A 239 12.44 23.13 6.17
C THR A 239 12.06 24.53 5.70
N ALA A 240 11.02 25.13 6.28
CA ALA A 240 10.59 26.50 6.00
C ALA A 240 11.72 27.51 6.25
N TYR A 241 12.49 27.34 7.33
CA TYR A 241 13.65 28.18 7.62
C TYR A 241 14.75 28.07 6.56
N LEU A 242 15.01 26.88 6.03
CA LEU A 242 15.99 26.67 4.96
C LEU A 242 15.58 27.34 3.65
N ILE A 243 14.28 27.32 3.33
CA ILE A 243 13.73 27.91 2.09
C ILE A 243 13.20 29.33 2.27
N LYS A 244 13.47 30.00 3.41
CA LYS A 244 12.90 31.32 3.74
C LYS A 244 13.10 32.38 2.65
N GLY A 245 14.18 32.28 1.87
CA GLY A 245 14.47 33.19 0.76
C GLY A 245 13.47 33.11 -0.40
N TYR A 246 12.75 32.01 -0.55
CA TYR A 246 11.70 31.85 -1.56
C TYR A 246 10.33 32.39 -1.11
N TRP A 247 10.17 32.67 0.18
CA TRP A 247 8.91 33.18 0.76
C TRP A 247 8.82 34.70 0.76
N GLN A 248 9.94 35.39 0.57
CA GLN A 248 9.98 36.84 0.46
C GLN A 248 9.65 37.25 -0.98
N ILE A 249 8.35 37.35 -1.29
CA ILE A 249 7.82 38.15 -2.39
C ILE A 249 7.64 39.58 -1.89
#